data_AF-A0A2N0PCN3-F1
#
_entry.id   AF-A0A2N0PCN3-F1
#
_cell.length_a   1.000
_cell.length_b   1.000
_cell.length_c   1.000
_cell.angle_alpha   90.00
_cell.angle_beta   90.00
_cell.angle_gamma   90.00
#
_symmetry.space_group_name_H-M   'P 1'
#
loop_
_entity.id
_entity.type
_entity.pdbx_description
1 polymer ?
#
loop_
_entity_poly.entity_id
_entity_poly.type
_entity_poly.pdbx_seq_one_letter_code
_entity_poly.pdbx_strand_id
1 'polypeptide(L)'
;SGKGKAVAFDVPERQPSPDGNAAAIKSAPSRYHAAAYLRDAPDAFKTKFTTNRSMCDEVDCSLFRYSSYGTRARCDGSGDNKKILVFFYDQRDYTACVSSHVQIFSI
;
A
#
# COMPACT_ATOMS: atom_id res chain seq x y z
N SER A 1 -19.26 -28.90 -53.38
CA SER A 1 -20.39 -28.55 -52.51
C SER A 1 -20.15 -29.05 -51.10
N GLY A 2 -19.64 -28.18 -50.21
CA GLY A 2 -19.34 -28.51 -48.82
C GLY A 2 -20.55 -28.28 -47.92
N LYS A 3 -20.90 -29.29 -47.12
CA LYS A 3 -22.07 -29.30 -46.22
C LYS A 3 -21.59 -29.06 -44.79
N GLY A 4 -21.55 -27.80 -44.35
CA GLY A 4 -21.28 -27.44 -42.96
C GLY A 4 -22.56 -27.53 -42.14
N LYS A 5 -22.60 -28.38 -41.10
CA LYS A 5 -23.68 -28.38 -40.11
C LYS A 5 -23.48 -27.19 -39.16
N ALA A 6 -24.44 -26.28 -39.10
CA ALA A 6 -24.51 -25.29 -38.04
C ALA A 6 -25.16 -25.94 -36.80
N VAL A 7 -24.44 -25.97 -35.68
CA VAL A 7 -24.99 -26.35 -34.38
C VAL A 7 -25.44 -25.05 -33.72
N ALA A 8 -26.75 -24.92 -33.48
CA ALA A 8 -27.29 -23.82 -32.70
C ALA A 8 -27.03 -24.10 -31.22
N PHE A 9 -26.30 -23.19 -30.57
CA PHE A 9 -26.18 -23.17 -29.11
C PHE A 9 -27.20 -22.17 -28.59
N ASP A 10 -28.16 -22.66 -27.79
CA ASP A 10 -29.07 -21.82 -27.04
C ASP A 10 -28.25 -21.07 -25.99
N VAL A 11 -28.19 -19.74 -26.07
CA VAL A 11 -27.51 -18.90 -25.08
C VAL A 11 -28.50 -18.74 -23.93
N PRO A 12 -28.21 -19.28 -22.72
CA PRO A 12 -29.11 -19.06 -21.60
C PRO A 12 -29.18 -17.56 -21.32
N GLU A 13 -30.39 -17.02 -21.21
CA GLU A 13 -30.59 -15.64 -20.76
C GLU A 13 -29.82 -15.43 -19.46
N ARG A 14 -28.85 -14.50 -19.52
CA ARG A 14 -28.05 -14.13 -18.37
C ARG A 14 -28.96 -13.38 -17.40
N GLN A 15 -29.46 -14.08 -16.39
CA GLN A 15 -30.09 -13.43 -15.24
C GLN A 15 -29.15 -12.33 -14.73
N PRO A 16 -29.65 -11.12 -14.41
CA PRO A 16 -28.84 -10.09 -13.78
C PRO A 16 -28.19 -10.70 -12.53
N SER A 17 -26.86 -10.74 -12.48
CA SER A 17 -26.19 -11.11 -11.24
C SER A 17 -26.71 -10.19 -10.14
N PRO A 18 -27.06 -10.74 -8.96
CA PRO A 18 -27.50 -9.90 -7.85
C PRO A 18 -26.42 -8.86 -7.64
N ASP A 19 -26.80 -7.59 -7.66
CA ASP A 19 -25.88 -6.46 -7.59
C ASP A 19 -24.80 -6.76 -6.56
N GLY A 20 -23.58 -6.98 -7.07
CA GLY A 20 -22.43 -7.41 -6.30
C GLY A 20 -21.96 -6.27 -5.41
N ASN A 21 -22.68 -6.03 -4.31
CA ASN A 21 -22.30 -5.07 -3.29
C ASN A 21 -22.75 -5.56 -1.91
N ALA A 22 -22.09 -6.60 -1.40
CA ALA A 22 -22.18 -6.97 0.02
C ALA A 22 -20.83 -7.41 0.60
N ALA A 23 -19.74 -6.94 0.00
CA ALA A 23 -18.45 -6.84 0.68
C ALA A 23 -17.75 -5.59 0.16
N ALA A 24 -18.41 -4.43 0.27
CA ALA A 24 -17.65 -3.21 0.45
C ALA A 24 -16.84 -3.45 1.74
N ILE A 25 -15.61 -3.94 1.60
CA ILE A 25 -14.63 -3.93 2.68
C ILE A 25 -14.55 -2.46 3.04
N LYS A 26 -15.27 -2.07 4.09
CA LYS A 26 -15.12 -0.77 4.72
C LYS A 26 -13.67 -0.78 5.20
N SER A 27 -12.74 -0.38 4.34
CA SER A 27 -11.37 -0.12 4.77
C SER A 27 -11.56 0.97 5.82
N ALA A 28 -11.42 0.60 7.10
CA ALA A 28 -11.25 1.61 8.11
C ALA A 28 -10.11 2.48 7.58
N PRO A 29 -10.31 3.79 7.35
CA PRO A 29 -9.19 4.64 6.99
C PRO A 29 -8.16 4.42 8.08
N SER A 30 -6.96 4.04 7.69
CA SER A 30 -5.81 4.08 8.57
C SER A 30 -5.80 5.47 9.19
N ARG A 31 -6.16 5.56 10.48
CA ARG A 31 -6.65 6.81 11.08
C ARG A 31 -5.57 7.88 11.12
N TYR A 32 -4.30 7.48 11.09
CA TYR A 32 -3.14 8.36 11.05
C TYR A 32 -2.11 7.83 10.05
N HIS A 33 -1.50 8.71 9.26
CA HIS A 33 -0.43 8.35 8.34
C HIS A 33 0.73 9.33 8.43
N ALA A 34 1.94 8.81 8.30
CA ALA A 34 3.14 9.62 8.12
C ALA A 34 3.70 9.37 6.72
N ALA A 35 4.31 10.41 6.16
CA ALA A 35 4.93 10.37 4.87
C ALA A 35 6.32 10.98 4.99
N ALA A 36 7.31 10.35 4.37
CA ALA A 36 8.62 10.94 4.21
C ALA A 36 9.01 10.88 2.74
N TYR A 37 9.43 12.02 2.19
CA TYR A 37 9.79 12.14 0.79
C TYR A 37 11.23 11.70 0.58
N LEU A 38 11.48 10.83 -0.40
CA LEU A 38 12.83 10.33 -0.66
C LEU A 38 13.81 11.44 -1.00
N ARG A 39 13.35 12.55 -1.59
CA ARG A 39 14.23 13.69 -1.87
C ARG A 39 14.87 14.26 -0.61
N ASP A 40 14.19 14.15 0.54
CA ASP A 40 14.64 14.62 1.84
C ASP A 40 15.42 13.53 2.61
N ALA A 41 15.48 12.31 2.08
CA ALA A 41 16.22 11.21 2.70
C ALA A 41 17.74 11.43 2.58
N PRO A 42 18.53 11.04 3.60
CA PRO A 42 19.98 11.02 3.52
C PRO A 42 20.48 10.20 2.33
N ASP A 43 21.56 10.63 1.68
CA ASP A 43 22.16 9.88 0.55
C ASP A 43 22.61 8.48 0.97
N ALA A 44 23.08 8.30 2.20
CA ALA A 44 23.41 6.99 2.76
C ALA A 44 22.22 6.02 2.74
N PHE A 45 21.00 6.51 3.01
CA PHE A 45 19.79 5.71 2.93
C PHE A 45 19.47 5.32 1.48
N LYS A 46 19.50 6.30 0.56
CA LYS A 46 19.22 6.10 -0.87
C LYS A 46 20.23 5.18 -1.56
N THR A 47 21.49 5.21 -1.14
CA THR A 47 22.56 4.36 -1.69
C THR A 47 22.50 2.94 -1.13
N LYS A 48 22.14 2.77 0.15
CA LYS A 48 21.99 1.46 0.79
C LYS A 48 20.76 0.70 0.30
N PHE A 49 19.63 1.38 0.15
CA PHE A 49 18.36 0.78 -0.28
C PHE A 49 17.99 1.29 -1.67
N THR A 50 18.31 0.52 -2.70
CA THR A 50 18.15 0.97 -4.10
C THR A 50 16.78 0.65 -4.71
N THR A 51 15.98 -0.19 -4.04
CA THR A 51 14.65 -0.58 -4.52
C THR A 51 13.56 -0.11 -3.57
N ASN A 52 12.36 0.15 -4.11
CA ASN A 52 11.18 0.47 -3.30
C ASN A 52 10.94 -0.60 -2.22
N ARG A 53 11.13 -1.88 -2.58
CA ARG A 53 10.92 -3.01 -1.67
C ARG A 53 11.91 -2.96 -0.51
N SER A 54 13.20 -2.79 -0.78
CA SER A 54 14.22 -2.72 0.28
C SER A 54 14.04 -1.52 1.21
N MET A 55 13.56 -0.38 0.69
CA MET A 55 13.23 0.78 1.52
C MET A 55 12.01 0.51 2.42
N CYS A 56 10.95 -0.07 1.86
CA CYS A 56 9.76 -0.46 2.62
C CYS A 56 10.07 -1.51 3.69
N ASP A 57 10.87 -2.53 3.34
CA ASP A 57 11.22 -3.63 4.25
C ASP A 57 12.04 -3.11 5.45
N GLU A 58 12.97 -2.16 5.24
CA GLU A 58 13.72 -1.53 6.34
C GLU A 58 12.78 -0.77 7.27
N VAL A 59 11.96 0.13 6.71
CA VAL A 59 10.99 0.93 7.50
C VAL A 59 10.01 0.02 8.25
N ASP A 60 9.56 -1.08 7.63
CA ASP A 60 8.72 -2.09 8.27
C ASP A 60 9.41 -2.72 9.50
N CYS A 61 10.67 -3.11 9.37
CA CYS A 61 11.44 -3.68 10.48
C CYS A 61 11.55 -2.69 11.64
N SER A 62 11.77 -1.41 11.35
CA SER A 62 11.91 -0.34 12.34
C SER A 62 10.61 -0.05 13.09
N LEU A 63 9.49 -0.06 12.37
CA LEU A 63 8.17 0.29 12.90
C LEU A 63 7.47 -0.87 13.60
N PHE A 64 8.00 -2.10 13.48
CA PHE A 64 7.50 -3.27 14.21
C PHE A 64 7.45 -3.07 15.74
N ARG A 65 8.21 -2.11 16.27
CA ARG A 65 8.18 -1.72 17.69
C ARG A 65 6.87 -1.06 18.14
N TYR A 66 6.10 -0.48 17.21
CA TYR A 66 4.84 0.20 17.51
C TYR A 66 3.67 -0.77 17.37
N SER A 67 2.91 -0.97 18.44
CA SER A 67 1.81 -1.96 18.45
C SER A 67 0.63 -1.55 17.57
N SER A 68 0.43 -0.26 17.31
CA SER A 68 -0.60 0.23 16.38
C SER A 68 -0.12 0.37 14.93
N TYR A 69 1.13 0.00 14.63
CA TYR A 69 1.62 -0.06 13.26
C TYR A 69 0.86 -1.14 12.51
N GLY A 70 0.01 -0.69 11.59
CA GLY A 70 -1.07 -1.53 11.09
C GLY A 70 -0.76 -2.25 9.79
N THR A 71 -0.29 -1.49 8.82
CA THR A 71 -0.07 -1.97 7.45
C THR A 71 1.38 -1.73 7.07
N ARG A 72 1.92 -2.64 6.25
CA ARG A 72 3.26 -2.51 5.70
C ARG A 72 3.48 -1.14 5.05
N ALA A 73 4.71 -0.66 5.18
CA ALA A 73 5.19 0.57 4.60
C ALA A 73 5.08 0.45 3.09
N ARG A 74 4.70 1.54 2.44
CA ARG A 74 4.50 1.57 0.99
C ARG A 74 5.23 2.74 0.37
N CYS A 75 5.96 2.47 -0.70
CA CYS A 75 6.39 3.52 -1.60
C CYS A 75 5.20 4.03 -2.43
N ASP A 76 4.99 5.34 -2.40
CA ASP A 76 3.98 6.05 -3.18
C ASP A 76 4.63 7.16 -4.02
N GLY A 77 4.05 7.46 -5.17
CA GLY A 77 4.60 8.44 -6.11
C GLY A 77 5.84 7.97 -6.88
N SER A 78 6.40 8.89 -7.66
CA SER A 78 7.53 8.69 -8.56
C SER A 78 8.44 9.92 -8.60
N GLY A 79 9.68 9.75 -9.09
CA GLY A 79 10.69 10.81 -9.15
C GLY A 79 10.91 11.48 -7.79
N ASP A 80 10.99 12.81 -7.80
CA ASP A 80 11.18 13.63 -6.58
C ASP A 80 9.98 13.61 -5.63
N ASN A 81 8.82 13.18 -6.12
CA ASN A 81 7.61 13.04 -5.32
C ASN A 81 7.46 11.64 -4.72
N LYS A 82 8.45 10.76 -4.92
CA LYS A 82 8.45 9.44 -4.30
C LYS A 82 8.57 9.60 -2.78
N LYS A 83 7.69 8.92 -2.05
CA LYS A 83 7.61 8.96 -0.58
C LYS A 83 7.35 7.58 -0.02
N ILE A 84 7.76 7.36 1.22
CA ILE A 84 7.36 6.18 2.00
C ILE A 84 6.18 6.58 2.88
N LEU A 85 5.09 5.84 2.76
CA LEU A 85 3.86 5.98 3.53
C LEU A 85 3.78 4.89 4.58
N VAL A 86 3.44 5.28 5.80
CA VAL A 86 3.23 4.38 6.94
C VAL A 86 1.95 4.75 7.67
N PHE A 87 1.30 3.77 8.28
CA PHE A 87 -0.05 3.91 8.81
C PHE A 87 -0.16 3.40 10.24
N PHE A 88 -0.85 4.16 11.09
CA PHE A 88 -1.06 3.86 12.49
C PHE A 88 -2.55 3.87 12.86
N TYR A 89 -2.94 2.99 13.78
CA TYR A 89 -4.30 2.93 14.30
C TYR A 89 -4.52 3.79 15.56
N ASP A 90 -3.44 4.20 16.24
CA ASP A 90 -3.43 5.02 17.45
C ASP A 90 -2.62 6.31 17.24
N GLN A 91 -3.13 7.43 17.76
CA GLN A 91 -2.50 8.75 17.60
C GLN A 91 -1.19 8.88 18.39
N ARG A 92 -1.04 8.18 19.52
CA ARG A 92 0.16 8.24 20.36
C ARG A 92 1.35 7.62 19.66
N ASP A 93 1.18 6.45 19.05
CA ASP A 93 2.24 5.81 18.27
C ASP A 93 2.59 6.61 17.03
N TYR A 94 1.59 7.17 16.33
CA TYR A 94 1.83 8.12 15.24
C TYR A 94 2.67 9.31 15.72
N THR A 95 2.26 9.96 16.81
CA THR A 95 2.95 11.12 17.38
C THR A 95 4.36 10.74 17.83
N ALA A 96 4.53 9.59 18.48
CA ALA A 96 5.82 9.08 18.90
C ALA A 96 6.71 8.75 17.70
N CYS A 97 6.16 8.22 16.61
CA CYS A 97 6.89 7.96 15.37
C CYS A 97 7.39 9.26 14.73
N VAL A 98 6.53 10.28 14.59
CA VAL A 98 6.90 11.55 13.93
C VAL A 98 7.74 12.47 14.82
N SER A 99 7.60 12.37 16.15
CA SER A 99 8.34 13.20 17.12
C SER A 99 9.66 12.58 17.56
N SER A 100 9.80 11.26 17.43
CA SER A 100 11.12 10.66 17.54
C SER A 100 12.00 11.27 16.45
N HIS A 101 13.26 11.60 16.76
CA HIS A 101 14.27 11.95 15.75
C HIS A 101 14.50 10.85 14.67
N VAL A 102 13.74 9.74 14.76
CA VAL A 102 13.44 8.82 13.67
C VAL A 102 12.64 9.57 12.61
N GLN A 103 13.35 10.33 11.77
CA GLN A 103 12.85 10.48 10.40
C GLN A 103 12.64 9.06 9.87
N ILE A 104 11.61 8.81 9.08
CA ILE A 104 11.37 7.49 8.44
C ILE A 104 12.64 7.00 7.69
N PHE A 105 13.60 7.89 7.41
CA PHE A 105 14.90 7.63 6.80
C PHE A 105 16.12 7.63 7.75
N SER A 106 15.95 7.92 9.03
CA SER A 106 17.00 7.86 10.06
C SER A 106 17.04 6.51 10.77
N ILE A 107 16.47 5.47 10.15
CA ILE A 107 16.58 4.08 10.61
C ILE A 107 17.66 3.38 9.79
#